data_AF-A0A357CXM8-F1
#
_entry.id   AF-A0A357CXM8-F1
#
_cell.length_a   1.000
_cell.length_b   1.000
_cell.length_c   1.000
_cell.angle_alpha   90.00
_cell.angle_beta   90.00
_cell.angle_gamma   90.00
#
_symmetry.space_group_name_H-M   'P 1'
#
loop_
_entity.id
_entity.type
_entity.pdbx_description
1 polymer ?
#
loop_
_entity_poly.entity_id
_entity_poly.type
_entity_poly.pdbx_seq_one_letter_code
_entity_poly.pdbx_strand_id
1 'polypeptide(L)'
;MYDLTLFCNKTHYFDFDEHGYEKSKGILLRFLPEYTKYNALSQKEINAFYDLIALYHFALQATVIENYGLDCVDNAFFDRQLDWLYRWQEQCEKA
;
A
#
# COMPACT_ATOMS: atom_id res chain seq x y z
N MET A 1 -2.68 -5.63 -11.42
CA MET A 1 -2.96 -5.04 -10.09
C MET A 1 -1.85 -4.18 -9.54
N TYR A 2 -0.57 -4.57 -9.65
CA TYR A 2 0.52 -3.80 -9.08
C TYR A 2 0.53 -2.33 -9.53
N ASP A 3 0.40 -2.06 -10.84
CA ASP A 3 0.33 -0.68 -11.36
C ASP A 3 -0.86 0.11 -10.78
N LEU A 4 -2.03 -0.53 -10.66
CA LEU A 4 -3.21 0.07 -10.04
C LEU A 4 -2.94 0.43 -8.58
N THR A 5 -2.28 -0.46 -7.84
CA THR A 5 -1.85 -0.20 -6.48
C THR A 5 -0.94 1.02 -6.43
N LEU A 6 0.09 1.10 -7.27
CA LEU A 6 1.00 2.25 -7.28
C LEU A 6 0.27 3.57 -7.55
N PHE A 7 -0.62 3.61 -8.54
CA PHE A 7 -1.34 4.84 -8.90
C PHE A 7 -2.38 5.25 -7.86
N CYS A 8 -3.08 4.26 -7.28
CA CYS A 8 -4.18 4.51 -6.36
C CYS A 8 -3.74 4.58 -4.91
N ASN A 9 -2.51 4.17 -4.56
CA ASN A 9 -2.01 4.24 -3.20
C ASN A 9 -1.90 5.72 -2.76
N LYS A 10 -2.71 6.09 -1.76
CA LYS A 10 -2.69 7.40 -1.08
C LYS A 10 -2.37 7.29 0.39
N THR A 11 -1.78 6.18 0.80
CA THR A 11 -1.22 6.05 2.15
C THR A 11 0.05 6.88 2.27
N HIS A 12 0.31 7.37 3.47
CA HIS A 12 1.57 8.02 3.78
C HIS A 12 2.57 6.97 4.25
N TYR A 13 3.79 7.02 3.72
CA TYR A 13 4.80 5.99 3.95
C TYR A 13 5.33 5.98 5.39
N PHE A 14 5.56 7.16 5.96
CA PHE A 14 6.17 7.27 7.30
C PHE A 14 5.16 7.25 8.43
N ASP A 15 3.93 7.69 8.17
CA ASP A 15 2.93 7.97 9.19
C ASP A 15 1.62 7.34 8.79
N PHE A 16 0.91 6.77 9.75
CA PHE A 16 -0.40 6.19 9.47
C PHE A 16 -1.47 7.29 9.38
N ASP A 17 -2.03 7.48 8.17
CA ASP A 17 -3.22 8.31 7.92
C ASP A 17 -4.45 7.41 7.80
N GLU A 18 -5.39 7.51 8.74
CA GLU A 18 -6.67 6.77 8.71
C GLU A 18 -7.48 7.05 7.44
N HIS A 19 -7.31 8.21 6.80
CA HIS A 19 -7.99 8.51 5.54
C HIS A 19 -7.31 7.86 4.33
N GLY A 20 -6.12 7.28 4.50
CA GLY A 20 -5.37 6.62 3.43
C GLY A 20 -6.15 5.47 2.80
N TYR A 21 -6.90 4.71 3.60
CA TYR A 21 -7.78 3.63 3.14
C TYR A 21 -8.86 4.17 2.19
N GLU A 22 -9.69 5.11 2.66
CA GLU A 22 -10.82 5.63 1.88
C GLU A 22 -10.37 6.41 0.65
N LYS A 23 -9.27 7.18 0.74
CA LYS A 23 -8.69 7.86 -0.42
C LYS A 23 -8.23 6.85 -1.48
N SER A 24 -7.54 5.79 -1.07
CA SER A 24 -7.02 4.77 -1.99
C SER A 24 -8.15 3.98 -2.65
N LYS A 25 -9.14 3.56 -1.85
CA LYS A 25 -10.36 2.89 -2.31
C LYS A 25 -11.16 3.75 -3.28
N GLY A 26 -11.35 5.03 -2.96
CA GLY A 26 -12.08 5.97 -3.81
C GLY A 26 -11.44 6.16 -5.18
N ILE A 27 -10.11 6.23 -5.26
CA ILE A 27 -9.40 6.32 -6.54
C ILE A 27 -9.48 5.00 -7.31
N LEU A 28 -9.28 3.85 -6.63
CA LEU A 28 -9.39 2.54 -7.26
C LEU A 28 -10.78 2.36 -7.88
N LEU A 29 -11.86 2.65 -7.15
CA LEU A 29 -13.23 2.50 -7.64
C LEU A 29 -13.53 3.37 -8.86
N ARG A 30 -12.89 4.54 -8.98
CA ARG A 30 -13.01 5.39 -10.16
C ARG A 30 -12.20 4.89 -11.35
N PHE A 31 -11.05 4.27 -11.10
CA PHE A 31 -10.12 3.83 -12.15
C PHE A 31 -10.45 2.44 -12.70
N LEU A 32 -10.91 1.54 -11.82
CA LEU A 32 -11.11 0.12 -12.12
C LEU A 32 -12.08 -0.16 -13.28
N PRO A 33 -13.23 0.55 -13.44
CA PRO A 33 -14.14 0.32 -14.55
C PRO A 33 -13.52 0.63 -15.92
N GLU A 34 -12.62 1.62 -15.99
CA GLU A 34 -11.94 1.98 -17.23
C GLU A 34 -10.78 1.03 -17.52
N TYR A 35 -10.01 0.66 -16.50
CA TYR A 35 -8.91 -0.29 -16.65
C TYR A 35 -9.37 -1.67 -17.10
N THR A 36 -10.48 -2.16 -16.53
CA THR A 36 -10.99 -3.51 -16.80
C THR A 36 -11.55 -3.69 -18.22
N LYS A 37 -11.77 -2.60 -18.97
CA LYS A 37 -12.07 -2.66 -20.42
C LYS A 37 -10.91 -3.19 -21.24
N TYR A 38 -9.67 -3.00 -20.77
CA TYR A 38 -8.45 -3.36 -21.48
C TYR A 38 -7.72 -4.54 -20.85
N ASN A 39 -7.84 -4.71 -19.52
CA ASN A 39 -7.19 -5.78 -18.78
C ASN A 39 -8.18 -6.39 -17.78
N ALA A 40 -8.65 -7.61 -18.07
CA ALA A 40 -9.53 -8.34 -17.18
C ALA A 40 -8.83 -8.65 -15.85
N LEU A 41 -9.54 -8.45 -14.74
CA LEU A 41 -9.08 -8.75 -13.39
C LEU A 41 -10.11 -9.61 -12.68
N SER A 42 -9.65 -10.65 -12.02
CA SER A 42 -10.50 -11.45 -11.13
C SER A 42 -10.82 -10.67 -9.85
N GLN A 43 -11.90 -11.07 -9.17
CA GLN A 43 -12.23 -10.48 -7.86
C GLN A 43 -11.11 -10.69 -6.84
N LYS A 44 -10.40 -11.82 -6.91
CA LYS A 44 -9.25 -12.11 -6.04
C LYS A 44 -8.12 -11.10 -6.25
N GLU A 45 -7.83 -10.77 -7.50
CA GLU A 45 -6.83 -9.75 -7.83
C GLU A 45 -7.24 -8.36 -7.33
N ILE A 46 -8.52 -7.98 -7.54
CA ILE A 46 -9.04 -6.71 -7.04
C ILE A 46 -8.93 -6.63 -5.52
N ASN A 47 -9.29 -7.71 -4.81
CA ASN A 47 -9.22 -7.78 -3.35
C ASN A 47 -7.78 -7.70 -2.82
N ALA A 48 -6.80 -8.17 -3.58
CA ALA A 48 -5.37 -8.08 -3.22
C ALA A 48 -4.83 -6.64 -3.22
N PHE A 49 -5.63 -5.65 -3.62
CA PHE A 49 -5.22 -4.25 -3.64
C PHE A 49 -4.63 -3.76 -2.31
N TYR A 50 -5.28 -4.08 -1.18
CA TYR A 50 -4.85 -3.62 0.14
C TYR A 50 -3.60 -4.36 0.63
N ASP A 51 -3.46 -5.65 0.30
CA ASP A 51 -2.24 -6.42 0.56
C ASP A 51 -1.06 -5.87 -0.24
N LEU A 52 -1.30 -5.48 -1.50
CA LEU A 52 -0.29 -4.90 -2.36
C LEU A 52 0.15 -3.51 -1.87
N ILE A 53 -0.73 -2.72 -1.22
CA ILE A 53 -0.33 -1.47 -0.56
C ILE A 53 0.66 -1.79 0.57
N ALA A 54 0.35 -2.76 1.42
CA ALA A 54 1.27 -3.17 2.49
C ALA A 54 2.61 -3.65 1.93
N LEU A 55 2.59 -4.54 0.92
CA LEU A 55 3.81 -5.02 0.26
C LEU A 55 4.62 -3.89 -0.37
N TYR A 56 3.96 -2.86 -0.92
CA TYR A 56 4.64 -1.70 -1.48
C TYR A 56 5.44 -0.92 -0.43
N HIS A 57 4.95 -0.77 0.81
CA HIS A 57 5.72 -0.10 1.88
C HIS A 57 7.03 -0.84 2.18
N PHE A 58 7.00 -2.17 2.27
CA PHE A 58 8.21 -2.96 2.49
C PHE A 58 9.14 -2.98 1.27
N ALA A 59 8.59 -2.98 0.05
CA ALA A 59 9.39 -2.83 -1.16
C ALA A 59 10.09 -1.47 -1.22
N LEU A 60 9.39 -0.40 -0.82
CA LEU A 60 9.97 0.94 -0.73
C LEU A 60 11.06 1.00 0.34
N GLN A 61 10.85 0.39 1.50
CA GLN A 61 11.87 0.24 2.55
C GLN A 61 13.13 -0.46 2.02
N ALA A 62 12.97 -1.60 1.34
CA ALA A 62 14.09 -2.32 0.74
C ALA A 62 14.84 -1.44 -0.27
N THR A 63 14.09 -0.71 -1.12
CA THR A 63 14.68 0.23 -2.09
C THR A 63 15.49 1.32 -1.40
N VAL A 64 15.01 1.90 -0.29
CA VAL A 64 15.75 2.91 0.49
C VAL A 64 17.06 2.31 1.02
N ILE A 65 17.02 1.13 1.63
CA ILE A 65 18.21 0.47 2.19
C ILE A 65 19.21 0.09 1.08
N GLU A 66 18.73 -0.38 -0.07
CA GLU A 66 19.57 -0.71 -1.22
C GLU A 66 20.33 0.51 -1.75
N ASN A 67 19.70 1.69 -1.74
CA ASN A 67 20.31 2.92 -2.26
C ASN A 67 21.21 3.64 -1.26
N TYR A 68 20.91 3.58 0.04
CA TYR A 68 21.59 4.38 1.08
C TYR A 68 22.36 3.55 2.11
N GLY A 69 22.34 2.21 1.98
CA GLY A 69 22.98 1.30 2.92
C GLY A 69 22.17 1.08 4.20
N LEU A 70 22.57 0.11 5.02
CA LEU A 70 21.83 -0.26 6.23
C LEU A 70 21.85 0.85 7.30
N ASP A 71 22.89 1.68 7.32
CA ASP A 71 23.06 2.74 8.32
C ASP A 71 22.07 3.91 8.17
N CYS A 72 21.26 3.94 7.11
CA CYS A 72 20.24 4.98 6.90
C CYS A 72 18.95 4.75 7.70
N VAL A 73 18.81 3.58 8.33
CA VAL A 73 17.65 3.18 9.12
C VAL A 73 18.11 2.63 10.48
N ASP A 74 17.24 2.71 11.47
CA ASP A 74 17.45 2.15 12.80
C ASP A 74 16.27 1.26 13.23
N ASN A 75 16.33 0.69 14.43
CA ASN A 75 15.23 -0.13 14.94
C ASN A 75 13.93 0.65 15.07
N ALA A 76 13.99 1.94 15.44
CA ALA A 76 12.80 2.79 15.55
C ALA A 76 12.13 3.04 14.19
N PHE A 77 12.89 3.03 13.10
CA PHE A 77 12.35 3.02 11.74
C PHE A 77 11.54 1.75 11.48
N PHE A 78 12.10 0.57 11.75
CA PHE A 78 11.42 -0.71 11.54
C PHE A 78 10.18 -0.87 12.43
N ASP A 79 10.27 -0.45 13.69
CA ASP A 79 9.15 -0.49 14.63
C ASP A 79 7.98 0.38 14.14
N ARG A 80 8.25 1.54 13.54
CA ARG A 80 7.22 2.39 12.94
C ARG A 80 6.56 1.76 11.71
N GLN A 81 7.33 1.10 10.85
CA GLN A 81 6.77 0.39 9.69
C GLN A 81 5.94 -0.83 10.12
N LEU A 82 6.33 -1.50 11.21
CA LEU A 82 5.57 -2.59 11.80
C LEU A 82 4.26 -2.09 12.44
N ASP A 83 4.29 -0.98 13.20
CA ASP A 83 3.08 -0.34 13.73
C ASP A 83 2.11 0.06 12.60
N TRP A 84 2.65 0.67 11.55
CA TRP A 84 1.87 1.02 10.36
C TRP A 84 1.16 -0.20 9.77
N LEU A 85 1.87 -1.33 9.62
CA LEU A 85 1.31 -2.57 9.07
C LEU A 85 0.16 -3.11 9.93
N TYR A 86 0.33 -3.15 11.25
CA TYR A 86 -0.72 -3.66 12.14
C TYR A 86 -1.97 -2.78 12.11
N ARG A 87 -1.80 -1.46 12.10
CA ARG A 87 -2.92 -0.51 12.00
C ARG A 87 -3.61 -0.61 10.64
N TRP A 88 -2.84 -0.81 9.56
CA TRP A 88 -3.38 -1.01 8.22
C TRP A 88 -4.20 -2.29 8.13
N GLN A 89 -3.68 -3.39 8.68
CA GLN A 89 -4.39 -4.67 8.74
C GLN A 89 -5.70 -4.52 9.54
N GLU A 90 -5.65 -3.92 10.72
CA GLU A 90 -6.83 -3.68 11.56
C GLU A 90 -7.88 -2.84 10.82
N GLN A 91 -7.45 -1.80 10.09
CA GLN A 91 -8.36 -0.98 9.30
C GLN A 91 -8.99 -1.78 8.14
N CYS A 92 -8.21 -2.60 7.44
CA CYS A 92 -8.70 -3.41 6.33
C CYS A 92 -9.69 -4.50 6.79
N GLU A 93 -9.51 -5.05 7.99
CA GLU A 93 -10.42 -6.06 8.57
C GLU A 93 -11.76 -5.47 9.04
N LYS A 94 -11.78 -4.17 9.39
CA LYS A 94 -12.98 -3.46 9.87
C LYS A 94 -13.85 -2.87 8.75
N ALA A 95 -13.32 -2.75 7.54
CA ALA A 95 -13.92 -2.03 6.42
C ALA A 95 -14.73 -2.92 5.46
#